data_AF-K9PD86-F1
#
_entry.id   AF-K9PD86-F1
#
_cell.length_a   1.000
_cell.length_b   1.000
_cell.length_c   1.000
_cell.angle_alpha   90.00
_cell.angle_beta   90.00
_cell.angle_gamma   90.00
#
_symmetry.space_group_name_H-M   'P 1'
#
loop_
_entity.id
_entity.type
_entity.pdbx_description
1 polymer ?
#
loop_
_entity_poly.entity_id
_entity_poly.type
_entity_poly.pdbx_seq_one_letter_code
_entity_poly.pdbx_strand_id
1 'polypeptide(L)'
;MSRELLKALMILTALTLTSCSNVTTDQYEATALTSYIWQVKYANDLTNDSSPRFETFATTSLLNRNGLKPSGAVTGPDDRGLWWPALPARPTVNEVEQRKKLAQESSQPELLKSVEYKLTYGVGSQQRTLPTNYDVYRQVVKAYPSRTPLQLTLGVDDNSVEKAEPGGN
;
A
#
# COMPACT_ATOMS: atom_id res chain seq x y z
N MET A 1 31.54 11.61 62.49
CA MET A 1 30.22 11.79 61.86
C MET A 1 30.42 11.70 60.34
N SER A 2 30.44 10.48 59.79
CA SER A 2 29.34 9.84 58.99
C SER A 2 29.03 10.68 57.73
N ARG A 3 29.67 10.49 56.57
CA ARG A 3 29.64 9.32 55.64
C ARG A 3 28.22 8.89 55.29
N GLU A 4 27.65 9.46 54.23
CA GLU A 4 26.51 8.88 53.50
C GLU A 4 26.76 9.01 52.00
N LEU A 5 26.96 7.87 51.35
CA LEU A 5 27.18 7.67 49.92
C LEU A 5 25.81 7.53 49.25
N LEU A 6 25.38 8.52 48.45
CA LEU A 6 24.22 8.35 47.57
C LEU A 6 24.59 7.39 46.42
N LYS A 7 23.98 6.21 46.43
CA LYS A 7 24.08 5.22 45.34
C LYS A 7 23.25 5.71 44.15
N ALA A 8 23.90 6.06 43.04
CA ALA A 8 23.23 6.30 41.77
C ALA A 8 22.73 4.98 41.18
N LEU A 9 21.40 4.84 41.08
CA LEU A 9 20.75 3.72 40.41
C LEU A 9 20.78 3.98 38.89
N MET A 10 21.73 3.37 38.20
CA MET A 10 21.77 3.34 36.73
C MET A 10 20.63 2.44 36.21
N ILE A 11 19.55 3.05 35.74
CA ILE A 11 18.51 2.36 34.97
C ILE A 11 19.03 2.21 33.55
N LEU A 12 19.50 1.00 33.20
CA LEU A 12 19.92 0.66 31.84
C LEU A 12 18.66 0.39 31.01
N THR A 13 18.18 1.40 30.30
CA THR A 13 17.10 1.23 29.31
C THR A 13 17.68 0.51 28.09
N ALA A 14 17.38 -0.78 27.95
CA ALA A 14 17.74 -1.54 26.76
C ALA A 14 16.91 -1.02 25.57
N LEU A 15 17.53 -0.28 24.66
CA LEU A 15 16.93 0.02 23.37
C LEU A 15 16.91 -1.28 22.55
N THR A 16 15.73 -1.85 22.33
CA THR A 16 15.55 -2.90 21.32
C THR A 16 15.76 -2.25 19.96
N LEU A 17 16.93 -2.44 19.37
CA LEU A 17 17.17 -2.04 17.98
C LEU A 17 16.22 -2.87 17.10
N THR A 18 15.25 -2.19 16.48
CA THR A 18 14.43 -2.79 15.43
C THR A 18 15.37 -3.12 14.28
N SER A 19 15.62 -4.42 14.06
CA SER A 19 16.52 -4.89 13.02
C SER A 19 15.83 -4.85 11.66
N CYS A 20 16.49 -4.31 10.65
CA CYS A 20 16.11 -4.54 9.25
C CYS A 20 16.77 -5.83 8.78
N SER A 21 15.98 -6.88 8.53
CA SER A 21 16.50 -8.16 8.05
C SER A 21 16.64 -8.17 6.52
N ASN A 22 17.55 -9.00 6.01
CA ASN A 22 17.66 -9.27 4.57
C ASN A 22 17.30 -10.72 4.27
N VAL A 23 16.62 -10.95 3.14
CA VAL A 23 16.19 -12.27 2.68
C VAL A 23 16.58 -12.43 1.22
N THR A 24 17.22 -13.54 0.86
CA THR A 24 17.44 -13.89 -0.56
C THR A 24 16.43 -14.96 -0.97
N THR A 25 15.77 -14.77 -2.11
CA THR A 25 14.73 -15.69 -2.59
C THR A 25 14.64 -15.68 -4.12
N ASP A 26 14.40 -16.85 -4.70
CA ASP A 26 14.06 -17.07 -6.11
C ASP A 26 12.54 -17.33 -6.30
N GLN A 27 11.81 -17.42 -5.19
CA GLN A 27 10.36 -17.64 -5.15
C GLN A 27 9.69 -16.34 -4.73
N TYR A 28 9.25 -15.56 -5.70
CA TYR A 28 8.56 -14.31 -5.43
C TYR A 28 7.43 -14.03 -6.44
N GLU A 29 6.44 -13.29 -5.98
CA GLU A 29 5.37 -12.69 -6.77
C GLU A 29 5.07 -11.30 -6.23
N ALA A 30 5.12 -10.28 -7.09
CA ALA A 30 4.67 -8.94 -6.75
C ALA A 30 3.30 -8.66 -7.34
N THR A 31 2.45 -8.03 -6.53
CA THR A 31 1.13 -7.60 -6.95
C THR A 31 0.92 -6.12 -6.74
N ALA A 32 0.14 -5.51 -7.63
CA ALA A 32 -0.35 -4.15 -7.49
C ALA A 32 -1.86 -4.12 -7.75
N LEU A 33 -2.65 -3.86 -6.72
CA LEU A 33 -4.10 -3.71 -6.83
C LEU A 33 -4.43 -2.25 -7.14
N THR A 34 -4.63 -1.96 -8.41
CA THR A 34 -5.05 -0.62 -8.87
C THR A 34 -6.55 -0.47 -8.71
N SER A 35 -7.02 0.63 -8.13
CA SER A 35 -8.45 0.87 -7.92
C SER A 35 -8.87 2.28 -8.32
N TYR A 36 -10.04 2.35 -8.95
CA TYR A 36 -10.80 3.59 -9.15
C TYR A 36 -11.92 3.64 -8.13
N ILE A 37 -12.06 4.76 -7.44
CA ILE A 37 -13.03 4.94 -6.35
C ILE A 37 -13.78 6.24 -6.58
N TRP A 38 -15.10 6.17 -6.74
CA TRP A 38 -15.95 7.36 -6.66
C TRP A 38 -16.21 7.71 -5.20
N GLN A 39 -15.78 8.89 -4.79
CA GLN A 39 -15.98 9.41 -3.44
C GLN A 39 -16.69 10.76 -3.47
N VAL A 40 -17.56 11.00 -2.49
CA VAL A 40 -18.21 12.30 -2.28
C VAL A 40 -17.93 12.76 -0.86
N LYS A 41 -17.60 14.04 -0.71
CA LYS A 41 -17.47 14.73 0.56
C LYS A 41 -18.83 15.31 0.96
N TYR A 42 -19.22 15.10 2.21
CA TYR A 42 -20.38 15.70 2.85
C TYR A 42 -19.95 16.47 4.09
N ALA A 43 -20.42 17.70 4.23
CA ALA A 43 -20.06 18.59 5.33
C ALA A 43 -21.18 19.61 5.57
N ASN A 44 -21.21 20.26 6.73
CA ASN A 44 -22.10 21.42 6.91
C ASN A 44 -21.59 22.66 6.16
N ASP A 45 -20.27 22.74 5.96
CA ASP A 45 -19.57 23.72 5.13
C ASP A 45 -18.46 22.96 4.39
N LEU A 46 -18.55 22.84 3.06
CA LEU A 46 -17.56 22.07 2.29
C LEU A 46 -16.13 22.62 2.36
N THR A 47 -15.95 23.87 2.78
CA THR A 47 -14.64 24.55 2.82
C THR A 47 -14.01 24.54 4.21
N ASN A 48 -14.80 24.78 5.27
CA ASN A 48 -14.27 25.04 6.61
C ASN A 48 -14.57 23.94 7.64
N ASP A 49 -15.37 22.93 7.29
CA ASP A 49 -15.68 21.84 8.21
C ASP A 49 -14.42 21.02 8.52
N SER A 50 -14.10 20.90 9.81
CA SER A 50 -12.91 20.21 10.31
C SER A 50 -13.07 18.69 10.33
N SER A 51 -14.29 18.17 10.19
CA SER A 51 -14.57 16.73 10.19
C SER A 51 -15.62 16.37 9.12
N PRO A 52 -15.28 16.55 7.84
CA PRO A 52 -16.17 16.17 6.75
C PRO A 52 -16.30 14.64 6.67
N ARG A 53 -17.48 14.16 6.27
CA ARG A 53 -17.73 12.74 6.00
C ARG A 53 -17.45 12.46 4.53
N PHE A 54 -16.68 11.41 4.26
CA PHE A 54 -16.48 10.90 2.92
C PHE A 54 -17.26 9.61 2.71
N GLU A 55 -17.96 9.50 1.59
CA GLU A 55 -18.72 8.31 1.22
C GLU A 55 -18.21 7.75 -0.10
N THR A 56 -17.96 6.44 -0.11
CA THR A 56 -17.62 5.71 -1.33
C THR A 56 -18.89 5.23 -2.02
N PHE A 57 -19.01 5.54 -3.31
CA PHE A 57 -20.17 5.14 -4.11
C PHE A 57 -19.92 3.87 -4.89
N ALA A 58 -18.78 3.79 -5.58
CA ALA A 58 -18.42 2.65 -6.38
C ALA A 58 -16.91 2.50 -6.46
N THR A 59 -16.46 1.24 -6.46
CA THR A 59 -15.06 0.87 -6.60
C THR A 59 -14.93 -0.21 -7.65
N THR A 60 -13.95 -0.08 -8.53
CA THR A 60 -13.52 -1.12 -9.45
C THR A 60 -12.02 -1.29 -9.28
N SER A 61 -11.56 -2.54 -9.19
CA SER A 61 -10.16 -2.86 -8.93
C SER A 61 -9.64 -3.87 -9.94
N LEU A 62 -8.34 -3.80 -10.24
CA LEU A 62 -7.65 -4.73 -11.12
C LEU A 62 -6.33 -5.15 -10.47
N LEU A 63 -6.13 -6.46 -10.36
CA LEU A 63 -4.92 -7.02 -9.78
C LEU A 63 -3.86 -7.23 -10.86
N ASN A 64 -2.78 -6.47 -10.78
CA ASN A 64 -1.59 -6.65 -11.59
C ASN A 64 -0.70 -7.68 -10.90
N ARG A 65 -0.21 -8.68 -11.64
CA ARG A 65 0.73 -9.70 -11.11
C ARG A 65 1.99 -9.73 -11.96
N ASN A 66 3.14 -9.47 -11.35
CA ASN A 66 4.47 -9.52 -11.98
C ASN A 66 4.58 -8.70 -13.29
N GLY A 67 3.78 -7.64 -13.43
CA GLY A 67 3.77 -6.79 -14.64
C GLY A 67 3.15 -7.44 -15.88
N LEU A 68 2.62 -8.66 -15.76
CA LEU A 68 1.89 -9.33 -16.81
C LEU A 68 0.53 -8.66 -17.02
N LYS A 69 0.07 -8.59 -18.27
CA LYS A 69 -1.24 -8.04 -18.61
C LYS A 69 -2.34 -8.85 -17.93
N PRO A 70 -3.12 -8.27 -17.00
CA PRO A 70 -4.22 -8.97 -16.37
C PRO A 70 -5.43 -9.04 -17.31
N SER A 71 -6.25 -10.08 -17.13
CA SER A 71 -7.58 -10.15 -17.75
C SER A 71 -8.46 -9.02 -17.21
N GLY A 72 -9.16 -8.31 -18.11
CA GLY A 72 -10.02 -7.18 -17.72
C GLY A 72 -9.33 -5.81 -17.74
N ALA A 73 -8.05 -5.76 -18.13
CA ALA A 73 -7.41 -4.49 -18.50
C ALA A 73 -8.11 -3.88 -19.73
N VAL A 74 -8.65 -2.67 -19.56
CA VAL A 74 -9.41 -1.96 -20.62
C VAL A 74 -8.54 -1.10 -21.52
N THR A 75 -7.40 -0.63 -21.01
CA THR A 75 -6.42 0.18 -21.75
C THR A 75 -5.04 -0.48 -21.70
N GLY A 76 -4.06 0.11 -22.38
CA GLY A 76 -2.64 -0.17 -22.13
C GLY A 76 -2.22 0.15 -20.69
N PRO A 77 -1.02 -0.29 -20.26
CA PRO A 77 -0.49 0.08 -18.96
C PRO A 77 -0.16 1.58 -18.93
N ASP A 78 -0.19 2.18 -17.74
CA ASP A 78 0.18 3.59 -17.56
C ASP A 78 1.71 3.82 -17.64
N ASP A 79 2.15 5.05 -17.37
CA ASP A 79 3.56 5.46 -17.32
C ASP A 79 4.39 4.70 -16.27
N ARG A 80 3.72 4.20 -15.22
CA ARG A 80 4.27 3.33 -14.18
C ARG A 80 4.15 1.84 -14.53
N GLY A 81 3.70 1.54 -15.75
CA GLY A 81 3.49 0.20 -16.28
C GLY A 81 2.43 -0.60 -15.54
N LEU A 82 1.44 0.06 -14.93
CA LEU A 82 0.31 -0.56 -14.25
C LEU A 82 -0.92 -0.57 -15.15
N TRP A 83 -1.61 -1.70 -15.17
CA TRP A 83 -2.89 -1.85 -15.85
C TRP A 83 -4.03 -1.44 -14.92
N TRP A 84 -5.00 -0.70 -15.46
CA TRP A 84 -6.12 -0.17 -14.69
C TRP A 84 -7.45 -0.84 -15.08
N PRO A 85 -8.40 -0.99 -14.13
CA PRO A 85 -9.74 -1.51 -14.42
C PRO A 85 -10.55 -0.53 -15.28
N ALA A 86 -11.69 -0.98 -15.78
CA ALA A 86 -12.73 -0.09 -16.27
C ALA A 86 -13.10 0.93 -15.18
N LEU A 87 -13.47 2.15 -15.58
CA LEU A 87 -14.01 3.13 -14.64
C LEU A 87 -15.35 2.62 -14.07
N PRO A 88 -15.59 2.75 -12.74
CA PRO A 88 -16.90 2.48 -12.19
C PRO A 88 -17.88 3.54 -12.68
N ALA A 89 -19.17 3.18 -12.74
CA ALA A 89 -20.22 4.14 -13.07
C ALA A 89 -20.17 5.33 -12.11
N ARG A 90 -20.19 6.55 -12.65
CA ARG A 90 -20.24 7.76 -11.84
C ARG A 90 -21.58 7.82 -11.11
N PRO A 91 -21.60 8.08 -9.78
CA PRO A 91 -22.86 8.17 -9.06
C PRO A 91 -23.70 9.34 -9.60
N THR A 92 -25.00 9.10 -9.67
CA THR A 92 -26.00 10.07 -10.09
C THR A 92 -26.28 11.07 -8.98
N VAL A 93 -26.84 12.24 -9.35
CA VAL A 93 -27.25 13.26 -8.38
C VAL A 93 -28.23 12.68 -7.36
N ASN A 94 -29.17 11.84 -7.79
CA ASN A 94 -30.15 11.22 -6.88
C ASN A 94 -29.48 10.31 -5.85
N GLU A 95 -28.51 9.48 -6.26
CA GLU A 95 -27.78 8.62 -5.32
C GLU A 95 -26.97 9.45 -4.31
N VAL A 96 -26.37 10.55 -4.76
CA VAL A 96 -25.63 11.47 -3.89
C VAL A 96 -26.55 12.15 -2.88
N GLU A 97 -27.70 12.64 -3.33
CA GLU A 97 -28.68 13.31 -2.46
C GLU A 97 -29.30 12.35 -1.44
N GLN A 98 -29.57 11.09 -1.82
CA GLN A 98 -30.10 10.06 -0.91
C GLN A 98 -29.17 9.77 0.29
N ARG A 99 -27.85 9.92 0.13
CA ARG A 99 -26.88 9.68 1.20
C ARG A 99 -26.54 10.93 2.01
N LYS A 100 -27.10 12.10 1.64
CA LYS A 100 -26.88 13.38 2.33
C LYS A 100 -27.69 13.44 3.63
N LYS A 101 -27.06 13.85 4.74
CA LYS A 101 -27.81 14.11 5.99
C LYS A 101 -28.41 15.51 5.97
N LEU A 102 -29.42 15.73 6.81
CA LEU A 102 -30.06 17.04 6.96
C LEU A 102 -29.00 18.12 7.27
N ALA A 103 -29.16 19.28 6.64
CA ALA A 103 -28.26 20.44 6.70
C ALA A 103 -26.84 20.24 6.13
N GLN A 104 -26.52 19.07 5.55
CA GLN A 104 -25.24 18.87 4.86
C GLN A 104 -25.30 19.36 3.41
N GLU A 105 -24.18 19.89 2.95
CA GLU A 105 -23.81 20.06 1.56
C GLU A 105 -23.09 18.80 1.05
N SER A 106 -23.05 18.63 -0.27
CA SER A 106 -22.33 17.55 -0.95
C SER A 106 -21.38 18.13 -1.99
N SER A 107 -20.15 17.59 -2.06
CA SER A 107 -19.24 17.90 -3.16
C SER A 107 -19.71 17.23 -4.45
N GLN A 108 -19.11 17.64 -5.56
CA GLN A 108 -19.18 16.83 -6.77
C GLN A 108 -18.51 15.47 -6.52
N PRO A 109 -18.98 14.37 -7.15
CA PRO A 109 -18.27 13.11 -7.10
C PRO A 109 -16.86 13.27 -7.68
N GLU A 110 -15.87 12.84 -6.90
CA GLU A 110 -14.46 12.84 -7.24
C GLU A 110 -13.98 11.41 -7.50
N LEU A 111 -13.21 11.23 -8.57
CA LEU A 111 -12.61 9.94 -8.90
C LEU A 111 -11.22 9.86 -8.31
N LEU A 112 -11.06 9.03 -7.28
CA LEU A 112 -9.78 8.75 -6.67
C LEU A 112 -9.12 7.54 -7.32
N LYS A 113 -7.80 7.60 -7.44
CA LYS A 113 -6.95 6.48 -7.86
C LYS A 113 -6.14 5.98 -6.66
N SER A 114 -6.11 4.68 -6.44
CA SER A 114 -5.24 4.07 -5.43
C SER A 114 -4.50 2.87 -6.00
N VAL A 115 -3.34 2.57 -5.41
CA VAL A 115 -2.57 1.36 -5.72
C VAL A 115 -2.07 0.76 -4.41
N GLU A 116 -2.41 -0.49 -4.16
CA GLU A 116 -1.89 -1.27 -3.04
C GLU A 116 -0.86 -2.27 -3.56
N TYR A 117 0.38 -2.17 -3.09
CA TYR A 117 1.46 -3.07 -3.49
C TYR A 117 1.70 -4.14 -2.42
N LYS A 118 1.87 -5.39 -2.87
CA LYS A 118 2.28 -6.51 -2.00
C LYS A 118 3.36 -7.33 -2.66
N LEU A 119 4.24 -7.90 -1.85
CA LEU A 119 5.18 -8.93 -2.25
C LEU A 119 4.86 -10.22 -1.50
N THR A 120 4.65 -11.30 -2.24
CA THR A 120 4.65 -12.67 -1.72
C THR A 120 6.01 -13.29 -2.02
N TYR A 121 6.69 -13.85 -1.02
CA TYR A 121 7.99 -14.50 -1.20
C TYR A 121 8.17 -15.74 -0.31
N GLY A 122 9.01 -16.66 -0.77
CA GLY A 122 9.36 -17.90 -0.05
C GLY A 122 10.58 -17.71 0.87
N VAL A 123 10.50 -18.25 2.08
CA VAL A 123 11.62 -18.41 3.03
C VAL A 123 11.55 -19.81 3.63
N GLY A 124 12.51 -20.68 3.28
CA GLY A 124 12.47 -22.09 3.67
C GLY A 124 11.22 -22.77 3.11
N SER A 125 10.37 -23.33 3.98
CA SER A 125 9.10 -23.97 3.61
C SER A 125 7.87 -23.05 3.72
N GLN A 126 8.07 -21.79 4.11
CA GLN A 126 6.97 -20.83 4.34
C GLN A 126 6.89 -19.79 3.22
N GLN A 127 5.66 -19.37 2.90
CA GLN A 127 5.40 -18.18 2.10
C GLN A 127 4.95 -17.03 3.00
N ARG A 128 5.52 -15.84 2.78
CA ARG A 128 5.12 -14.61 3.45
C ARG A 128 4.58 -13.63 2.42
N THR A 129 3.47 -12.96 2.75
CA THR A 129 2.94 -11.86 1.95
C THR A 129 3.00 -10.59 2.79
N LEU A 130 3.76 -9.60 2.34
CA LEU A 130 3.97 -8.35 3.04
C LEU A 130 3.57 -7.15 2.17
N PRO A 131 3.12 -6.04 2.78
CA PRO A 131 3.01 -4.77 2.08
C PRO A 131 4.38 -4.32 1.57
N THR A 132 4.36 -3.59 0.45
CA THR A 132 5.58 -3.05 -0.14
C THR A 132 5.29 -1.74 -0.89
N ASN A 133 6.25 -1.27 -1.67
CA ASN A 133 6.16 -0.05 -2.45
C ASN A 133 6.33 -0.34 -3.95
N TYR A 134 6.18 0.72 -4.74
CA TYR A 134 6.30 0.63 -6.20
C TYR A 134 7.68 0.18 -6.67
N ASP A 135 8.76 0.62 -6.02
CA ASP A 135 10.12 0.32 -6.48
C ASP A 135 10.38 -1.18 -6.37
N VAL A 136 9.97 -1.79 -5.26
CA VAL A 136 10.02 -3.26 -5.09
C VAL A 136 9.18 -3.97 -6.15
N TYR A 137 7.94 -3.52 -6.38
CA TYR A 137 7.10 -4.07 -7.44
C TYR A 137 7.81 -4.01 -8.80
N ARG A 138 8.43 -2.88 -9.16
CA ARG A 138 9.15 -2.72 -10.43
C ARG A 138 10.39 -3.59 -10.53
N GLN A 139 11.10 -3.82 -9.44
CA GLN A 139 12.25 -4.71 -9.45
C GLN A 139 11.83 -6.16 -9.70
N VAL A 140 10.72 -6.60 -9.10
CA VAL A 140 10.13 -7.90 -9.41
C VAL A 140 9.69 -8.00 -10.86
N VAL A 141 9.00 -6.99 -11.40
CA VAL A 141 8.61 -6.96 -12.83
C VAL A 141 9.82 -7.13 -13.75
N LYS A 142 10.97 -6.52 -13.42
CA LYS A 142 12.21 -6.65 -14.19
C LYS A 142 12.85 -8.04 -14.06
N ALA A 143 12.86 -8.61 -12.85
CA ALA A 143 13.53 -9.86 -12.55
C ALA A 143 12.71 -11.11 -12.93
N TYR A 144 11.38 -11.00 -12.93
CA TYR A 144 10.47 -12.13 -13.11
C TYR A 144 10.64 -12.89 -14.44
N PRO A 145 10.83 -12.23 -15.61
CA PRO A 145 11.00 -12.93 -16.88
C PRO A 145 12.21 -13.87 -16.92
N SER A 146 13.30 -13.49 -16.26
CA SER A 146 14.54 -14.28 -16.16
C SER A 146 14.65 -15.11 -14.89
N ARG A 147 13.65 -15.05 -14.00
CA ARG A 147 13.66 -15.70 -12.68
C ARG A 147 14.92 -15.35 -11.87
N THR A 148 15.42 -14.12 -12.02
CA THR A 148 16.62 -13.68 -11.31
C THR A 148 16.34 -13.65 -9.80
N PRO A 149 17.14 -14.30 -8.94
CA PRO A 149 16.95 -14.21 -7.50
C PRO A 149 16.96 -12.76 -7.02
N LEU A 150 16.21 -12.47 -5.97
CA LEU A 150 16.14 -11.14 -5.37
C LEU A 150 16.65 -11.18 -3.93
N GLN A 151 17.45 -10.18 -3.58
CA GLN A 151 17.74 -9.81 -2.21
C GLN A 151 16.72 -8.77 -1.76
N LEU A 152 15.93 -9.11 -0.76
CA LEU A 152 14.90 -8.28 -0.16
C LEU A 152 15.43 -7.67 1.13
N THR A 153 15.22 -6.36 1.31
CA THR A 153 15.41 -5.69 2.59
C THR A 153 14.04 -5.49 3.23
N LEU A 154 13.85 -6.07 4.42
CA LEU A 154 12.63 -5.97 5.18
C LEU A 154 12.62 -4.69 6.02
N GLY A 155 11.43 -4.15 6.23
CA GLY A 155 11.22 -2.98 7.08
C GLY A 155 11.24 -3.32 8.57
N VAL A 156 10.86 -2.33 9.38
CA VAL A 156 10.78 -2.48 10.84
C VAL A 156 9.91 -3.69 11.21
N ASP A 157 10.43 -4.51 12.13
CA ASP A 157 9.81 -5.74 12.62
C ASP A 157 9.46 -6.75 11.51
N ASP A 158 10.16 -6.70 10.38
CA ASP A 158 9.95 -7.55 9.21
C ASP A 158 8.49 -7.55 8.69
N ASN A 159 7.79 -6.42 8.83
CA ASN A 159 6.36 -6.28 8.48
C ASN A 159 6.10 -5.68 7.09
N SER A 160 7.15 -5.26 6.38
CA SER A 160 7.08 -4.75 5.01
C SER A 160 8.33 -5.16 4.25
N VAL A 161 8.28 -5.04 2.93
CA VAL A 161 9.47 -5.13 2.07
C VAL A 161 9.77 -3.74 1.55
N GLU A 162 10.91 -3.18 1.94
CA GLU A 162 11.28 -1.80 1.63
C GLU A 162 12.13 -1.70 0.37
N LYS A 163 12.92 -2.73 0.09
CA LYS A 163 13.82 -2.77 -1.06
C LYS A 163 13.91 -4.17 -1.65
N ALA A 164 14.10 -4.25 -2.96
CA ALA A 164 14.44 -5.46 -3.67
C ALA A 164 15.55 -5.16 -4.68
N GLU A 165 16.57 -5.99 -4.69
CA GLU A 165 17.73 -5.88 -5.59
C GLU A 165 17.99 -7.23 -6.25
N PRO A 166 18.48 -7.26 -7.49
CA PRO A 166 18.98 -8.49 -8.08
C PRO A 166 20.03 -9.12 -7.16
N GLY A 167 19.84 -10.38 -6.78
CA GLY A 167 20.84 -11.13 -6.03
C GLY A 167 22.09 -11.27 -6.90
N GLY A 168 23.21 -10.71 -6.42
CA GLY A 168 24.51 -10.96 -7.04
C GLY A 168 24.91 -12.41 -6.85
N ASN A 169 25.41 -13.03 -7.92
CA ASN A 169 26.27 -14.22 -7.80
C ASN A 169 27.60 -13.84 -7.16
#